data_AF-C9Y8E3-F1
#
_entry.id   AF-C9Y8E3-F1
#
_cell.length_a   1.000
_cell.length_b   1.000
_cell.length_c   1.000
_cell.angle_alpha   90.00
_cell.angle_beta   90.00
_cell.angle_gamma   90.00
#
_symmetry.space_group_name_H-M   'P 1'
#
loop_
_entity.id
_entity.type
_entity.pdbx_description
1 polymer ?
#
loop_
_entity_poly.entity_id
_entity_poly.type
_entity_poly.pdbx_seq_one_letter_code
_entity_poly.pdbx_strand_id
1 'polypeptide(L)'
;MDNPDWVEEKEPPAPAFSVTKVLPLEMPNFVTVKVGIDPNTIYVGNDGIVRYVAVMTNSTGTSNAVYEGIRCLTGEVKTYARAGSSGTWSQVANPVWRDLLDNMGSQHPRMFARQAACYARVVVSKPDIIKALQTGTKPANQKNDNPV
;
A
#
# COMPACT_ATOMS: atom_id res chain seq x y z
N MET A 1 -21.67 7.36 -1.84
CA MET A 1 -21.99 8.69 -1.28
C MET A 1 -20.66 9.28 -0.89
N ASP A 2 -20.19 10.26 -1.66
CA ASP A 2 -18.97 11.00 -1.32
C ASP A 2 -19.28 11.90 -0.13
N ASN A 3 -18.43 11.89 0.89
CA ASN A 3 -18.52 12.83 2.00
C ASN A 3 -17.81 14.13 1.56
N PRO A 4 -18.53 15.24 1.29
CA PRO A 4 -17.94 16.48 0.84
C PRO A 4 -16.99 17.10 1.89
N ASP A 5 -17.13 16.71 3.16
CA ASP A 5 -16.31 17.20 4.28
C ASP A 5 -15.14 16.27 4.61
N TRP A 6 -14.87 15.25 3.78
CA TRP A 6 -13.73 14.37 4.00
C TRP A 6 -12.42 15.15 3.84
N VAL A 7 -11.56 15.07 4.85
CA VAL A 7 -10.22 15.63 4.85
C VAL A 7 -9.24 14.51 5.20
N GLU A 8 -8.19 14.38 4.41
CA GLU A 8 -7.07 13.50 4.71
C GLU A 8 -6.42 13.92 6.04
N GLU A 9 -6.21 12.96 6.94
CA GLU A 9 -5.41 13.21 8.14
C GLU A 9 -4.00 13.61 7.71
N LYS A 10 -3.40 14.56 8.44
CA LYS A 10 -1.99 14.90 8.24
C LYS A 10 -1.16 13.62 8.26
N GLU A 11 -0.49 13.35 7.14
CA GLU A 11 0.29 12.14 6.99
C GLU A 11 1.43 12.11 8.02
N PRO A 12 1.66 10.96 8.68
CA PRO A 12 2.86 10.78 9.48
C PRO A 12 4.11 11.02 8.62
N PRO A 13 5.22 11.50 9.22
CA PRO A 13 6.50 11.57 8.52
C PRO A 13 6.85 10.22 7.89
N ALA A 14 7.52 10.27 6.74
CA ALA A 14 7.96 9.05 6.06
C ALA A 14 8.77 8.17 7.03
N PRO A 15 8.32 6.93 7.30
CA PRO A 15 8.86 6.15 8.41
C PRO A 15 10.25 5.58 8.06
N ALA A 16 10.99 5.17 9.09
CA ALA A 16 12.09 4.24 8.87
C ALA A 16 11.54 2.93 8.29
N PHE A 17 12.26 2.35 7.34
CA PHE A 17 11.83 1.13 6.65
C PHE A 17 12.98 0.14 6.48
N SER A 18 12.64 -1.12 6.26
CA SER A 18 13.54 -2.21 5.97
C SER A 18 13.40 -2.66 4.52
N VAL A 19 14.53 -2.83 3.84
CA VAL A 19 14.57 -3.44 2.50
C VAL A 19 14.54 -4.97 2.53
N THR A 20 14.85 -5.59 3.67
CA THR A 20 14.98 -7.06 3.81
C THR A 20 13.82 -7.70 4.55
N LYS A 21 13.14 -6.97 5.43
CA LYS A 21 12.01 -7.48 6.23
C LYS A 21 10.66 -7.18 5.58
N VAL A 22 10.59 -7.31 4.26
CA VAL A 22 9.37 -7.04 3.49
C VAL A 22 8.56 -8.32 3.29
N LEU A 23 7.23 -8.16 3.26
CA LEU A 23 6.33 -9.22 2.83
C LEU A 23 6.10 -9.09 1.31
N PRO A 24 6.29 -10.16 0.53
CA PRO A 24 6.23 -10.08 -0.93
C PRO A 24 4.82 -9.77 -1.41
N LEU A 25 4.74 -9.04 -2.52
CA LEU A 25 3.51 -8.78 -3.25
C LEU A 25 3.53 -9.57 -4.57
N GLU A 26 2.46 -10.30 -4.86
CA GLU A 26 2.35 -11.01 -6.13
C GLU A 26 2.19 -10.01 -7.28
N MET A 27 3.16 -9.94 -8.16
CA MET A 27 3.18 -8.98 -9.28
C MET A 27 2.80 -9.69 -10.59
N PRO A 28 2.15 -8.98 -11.54
CA PRO A 28 1.89 -9.55 -12.86
C PRO A 28 3.19 -9.99 -13.55
N ASN A 29 3.15 -11.11 -14.29
CA ASN A 29 4.33 -11.73 -14.91
C ASN A 29 5.17 -10.81 -15.83
N PHE A 30 4.55 -9.77 -16.39
CA PHE A 30 5.26 -8.79 -17.23
C PHE A 30 6.06 -7.76 -16.42
N VAL A 31 5.88 -7.71 -15.10
CA VAL A 31 6.64 -6.85 -14.19
C VAL A 31 7.85 -7.62 -13.68
N THR A 32 9.05 -7.16 -14.03
CA THR A 32 10.31 -7.82 -13.66
C THR A 32 10.85 -7.42 -12.28
N VAL A 33 10.36 -6.31 -11.73
CA VAL A 33 10.75 -5.81 -10.41
C VAL A 33 9.98 -6.57 -9.34
N LYS A 34 10.70 -7.09 -8.33
CA LYS A 34 10.09 -7.66 -7.14
C LYS A 34 9.61 -6.54 -6.24
N VAL A 35 8.40 -6.68 -5.70
CA VAL A 35 7.82 -5.70 -4.78
C VAL A 35 7.47 -6.37 -3.48
N GLY A 36 7.76 -5.70 -2.37
CA GLY A 36 7.32 -6.10 -1.04
C GLY A 36 6.89 -4.91 -0.20
N ILE A 37 6.06 -5.16 0.81
CA ILE A 37 5.57 -4.15 1.75
C ILE A 37 6.29 -4.35 3.08
N ASP A 38 6.83 -3.28 3.67
CA ASP A 38 7.37 -3.34 5.03
C ASP A 38 6.20 -3.34 6.05
N PRO A 39 5.95 -4.45 6.77
CA PRO A 39 4.80 -4.57 7.66
C PRO A 39 4.84 -3.59 8.84
N ASN A 40 6.03 -3.12 9.24
CA ASN A 40 6.16 -2.18 10.35
C ASN A 40 5.67 -0.78 9.97
N THR A 41 5.72 -0.44 8.68
CA THR A 41 5.32 0.87 8.15
C THR A 41 3.82 1.00 7.89
N ILE A 42 3.07 -0.11 7.95
CA ILE A 42 1.62 -0.10 7.72
C ILE A 42 0.93 0.68 8.83
N TYR A 43 0.16 1.69 8.43
CA TYR A 43 -0.71 2.51 9.26
C TYR A 43 -2.08 2.62 8.60
N VAL A 44 -3.15 2.32 9.35
CA VAL A 44 -4.53 2.46 8.90
C VAL A 44 -5.13 3.66 9.61
N GLY A 45 -5.35 4.75 8.88
CA GLY A 45 -5.92 5.99 9.41
C GLY A 45 -7.44 5.93 9.52
N ASN A 46 -8.02 6.78 10.35
CA ASN A 46 -9.48 6.89 10.48
C ASN A 46 -10.11 7.60 9.26
N ASP A 47 -9.28 8.26 8.45
CA ASP A 47 -9.62 8.81 7.14
C ASP A 47 -9.84 7.76 6.03
N GLY A 48 -9.69 6.46 6.34
CA GLY A 48 -9.88 5.40 5.36
C GLY A 48 -8.70 5.25 4.39
N ILE A 49 -7.51 5.71 4.79
CA ILE A 49 -6.27 5.53 4.04
C ILE A 49 -5.39 4.47 4.71
N VAL A 50 -4.92 3.50 3.92
CA VAL A 50 -3.81 2.62 4.31
C VAL A 50 -2.50 3.25 3.85
N ARG A 51 -1.68 3.70 4.79
CA ARG A 51 -0.34 4.24 4.54
C ARG A 51 0.72 3.16 4.74
N TYR A 52 1.71 3.08 3.86
CA TYR A 52 2.69 2.00 3.84
C TYR A 52 3.95 2.39 3.07
N VAL A 53 5.03 1.64 3.29
CA VAL A 53 6.21 1.65 2.44
C VAL A 53 6.25 0.39 1.58
N ALA A 54 6.32 0.59 0.27
CA ALA A 54 6.66 -0.46 -0.67
C ALA A 54 8.15 -0.36 -1.04
N VAL A 55 8.80 -1.52 -1.14
CA VAL A 55 10.19 -1.66 -1.58
C VAL A 55 10.20 -2.41 -2.90
N MET A 56 10.93 -1.87 -3.87
CA MET A 56 11.04 -2.36 -5.24
C MET A 56 12.48 -2.75 -5.48
N THR A 57 12.74 -4.03 -5.71
CA THR A 57 14.07 -4.58 -5.94
C THR A 57 14.18 -5.07 -7.38
N ASN A 58 15.15 -4.53 -8.13
CA ASN A 58 15.41 -4.94 -9.51
C ASN A 58 16.25 -6.25 -9.57
N SER A 59 16.49 -6.75 -10.78
CA SER A 59 17.28 -7.97 -10.99
C SER A 59 18.75 -7.87 -10.56
N THR A 60 19.30 -6.66 -10.45
CA THR A 60 20.67 -6.43 -9.99
C THR A 60 20.78 -6.26 -8.47
N GLY A 61 19.66 -6.38 -7.74
CA GLY A 61 19.61 -6.23 -6.29
C GLY A 61 19.49 -4.79 -5.77
N THR A 62 19.44 -3.80 -6.67
CA THR A 62 19.20 -2.41 -6.30
C THR A 62 17.76 -2.25 -5.84
N SER A 63 17.59 -1.66 -4.66
CA SER A 63 16.28 -1.42 -4.07
C SER A 63 15.97 0.07 -3.98
N ASN A 64 14.74 0.43 -4.32
CA ASN A 64 14.16 1.75 -4.06
C ASN A 64 12.91 1.55 -3.21
N ALA A 65 12.45 2.61 -2.55
CA ALA A 65 11.23 2.58 -1.76
C ALA A 65 10.32 3.78 -2.04
N VAL A 66 9.02 3.58 -1.83
CA VAL A 66 8.01 4.64 -1.90
C VAL A 66 7.17 4.61 -0.62
N TYR A 67 6.91 5.78 -0.06
CA TYR A 67 5.93 5.95 1.01
C TYR A 67 4.64 6.48 0.40
N GLU A 68 3.58 5.70 0.53
CA GLU A 68 2.32 5.91 -0.17
C GLU A 68 1.11 5.71 0.75
N GLY A 69 -0.03 6.24 0.30
CA GLY A 69 -1.34 6.02 0.90
C GLY A 69 -2.33 5.53 -0.16
N ILE A 70 -3.11 4.50 0.17
CA ILE A 70 -4.24 4.03 -0.65
C ILE A 70 -5.54 4.42 0.03
N ARG A 71 -6.40 5.14 -0.69
CA ARG A 71 -7.77 5.45 -0.28
C ARG A 71 -8.71 4.40 -0.85
N CYS A 72 -9.08 3.40 -0.04
CA CYS A 72 -9.85 2.24 -0.51
C CYS A 72 -11.25 2.61 -1.02
N LEU A 73 -11.85 3.69 -0.48
CA LEU A 73 -13.19 4.13 -0.86
C LEU A 73 -13.29 4.53 -2.33
N THR A 74 -12.33 5.33 -2.80
CA THR A 74 -12.27 5.85 -4.17
C THR A 74 -11.35 5.07 -5.09
N GLY A 75 -10.52 4.18 -4.54
CA GLY A 75 -9.58 3.39 -5.34
C GLY A 75 -8.43 4.24 -5.88
N GLU A 76 -7.92 5.15 -5.05
CA GLU A 76 -6.84 6.06 -5.41
C GLU A 76 -5.58 5.80 -4.59
N VAL A 77 -4.42 6.13 -5.14
CA VAL A 77 -3.12 6.13 -4.47
C VAL A 77 -2.50 7.52 -4.50
N LYS A 78 -1.80 7.87 -3.42
CA LYS A 78 -0.97 9.07 -3.32
C LYS A 78 0.43 8.67 -2.88
N THR A 79 1.46 9.18 -3.56
CA THR A 79 2.86 9.02 -3.14
C THR A 79 3.32 10.26 -2.38
N TYR A 80 3.72 10.09 -1.12
CA TYR A 80 4.20 11.16 -0.25
C TYR A 80 5.71 11.36 -0.34
N ALA A 81 6.48 10.27 -0.42
CA ALA A 81 7.95 10.34 -0.50
C ALA A 81 8.54 9.16 -1.29
N ARG A 82 9.76 9.35 -1.79
CA ARG A 82 10.54 8.33 -2.49
C ARG A 82 11.93 8.23 -1.89
N ALA A 83 12.47 7.02 -1.77
CA ALA A 83 13.85 6.78 -1.40
C ALA A 83 14.54 5.99 -2.51
N GLY A 84 15.72 6.45 -2.90
CA GLY A 84 16.61 5.72 -3.79
C GLY A 84 17.40 4.64 -3.04
N SER A 85 18.46 4.14 -3.65
CA SER A 85 19.36 3.14 -3.06
C SER A 85 20.06 3.58 -1.77
N SER A 86 20.19 4.89 -1.52
CA SER A 86 20.73 5.42 -0.26
C SER A 86 19.80 5.24 0.94
N GLY A 87 18.51 4.95 0.69
CA GLY A 87 17.49 4.88 1.74
C GLY A 87 17.01 6.25 2.24
N THR A 88 17.58 7.36 1.77
CA THR A 88 17.17 8.71 2.17
C THR A 88 15.85 9.10 1.50
N TRP A 89 14.91 9.59 2.30
CA TRP A 89 13.64 10.11 1.80
C TRP A 89 13.79 11.44 1.06
N SER A 90 13.20 11.52 -0.12
CA SER A 90 12.89 12.75 -0.85
C SER A 90 11.38 12.94 -0.86
N GLN A 91 10.91 14.04 -0.26
CA GLN A 91 9.48 14.36 -0.18
C GLN A 91 8.94 14.78 -1.55
N VAL A 92 7.73 14.34 -1.88
CA VAL A 92 7.00 14.82 -3.05
C VAL A 92 6.43 16.18 -2.72
N ALA A 93 6.87 17.23 -3.43
CA ALA A 93 6.46 18.61 -3.12
C ALA A 93 4.94 18.84 -3.20
N ASN A 94 4.28 18.22 -4.18
CA ASN A 94 2.85 18.33 -4.40
C ASN A 94 2.26 16.92 -4.62
N PRO A 95 1.98 16.16 -3.56
CA PRO A 95 1.47 14.80 -3.67
C PRO A 95 0.00 14.82 -4.08
N VAL A 96 -0.31 14.16 -5.21
CA VAL A 96 -1.67 14.09 -5.78
C VAL A 96 -2.22 12.67 -5.71
N TRP A 97 -3.55 12.57 -5.53
CA TRP A 97 -4.28 11.33 -5.68
C TRP A 97 -4.33 10.93 -7.16
N ARG A 98 -4.13 9.65 -7.44
CA ARG A 98 -4.26 9.06 -8.78
C ARG A 98 -5.05 7.78 -8.72
N ASP A 99 -5.82 7.49 -9.76
CA ASP A 99 -6.58 6.26 -9.88
C ASP A 99 -5.65 5.04 -9.89
N LEU A 100 -5.96 4.01 -9.10
CA LEU A 100 -5.23 2.73 -9.08
C LEU A 100 -5.30 1.96 -10.42
N LEU A 101 -6.27 2.30 -11.27
CA LEU A 101 -6.49 1.73 -12.59
C LEU A 101 -5.87 2.58 -13.71
N ASP A 102 -5.22 3.70 -13.38
CA ASP A 102 -4.49 4.49 -14.37
C ASP A 102 -3.44 3.63 -15.08
N ASN A 103 -3.51 3.59 -16.42
CA ASN A 103 -2.64 2.79 -17.27
C ASN A 103 -1.17 3.24 -17.21
N MET A 104 -0.91 4.48 -16.79
CA MET A 104 0.45 5.03 -16.65
C MET A 104 1.04 4.82 -15.25
N GLY A 105 0.25 4.33 -14.28
CA GLY A 105 0.67 4.07 -12.92
C GLY A 105 1.50 2.80 -12.77
N SER A 106 2.31 2.72 -11.70
CA SER A 106 2.92 1.44 -11.31
C SER A 106 1.82 0.46 -10.88
N GLN A 107 1.98 -0.82 -11.19
CA GLN A 107 0.99 -1.85 -10.84
C GLN A 107 0.95 -2.18 -9.35
N HIS A 108 2.00 -1.85 -8.58
CA HIS A 108 2.13 -2.32 -7.21
C HIS A 108 1.07 -1.78 -6.23
N PRO A 109 0.62 -0.51 -6.28
CA PRO A 109 -0.41 -0.04 -5.35
C PRO A 109 -1.73 -0.75 -5.62
N ARG A 110 -2.04 -1.00 -6.89
CA ARG A 110 -3.22 -1.77 -7.31
C ARG A 110 -3.14 -3.22 -6.83
N MET A 111 -1.97 -3.85 -6.94
CA MET A 111 -1.77 -5.20 -6.44
C MET A 111 -1.92 -5.26 -4.92
N PHE A 112 -1.34 -4.31 -4.18
CA PHE A 112 -1.45 -4.24 -2.73
C PHE A 112 -2.89 -4.00 -2.27
N ALA A 113 -3.59 -3.06 -2.91
CA ALA A 113 -5.02 -2.81 -2.68
C ALA A 113 -5.85 -4.08 -2.83
N ARG A 114 -5.62 -4.84 -3.91
CA ARG A 114 -6.41 -6.04 -4.24
C ARG A 114 -6.09 -7.26 -3.39
N GLN A 115 -4.84 -7.39 -2.96
CA GLN A 115 -4.36 -8.57 -2.24
C GLN A 115 -4.55 -8.43 -0.73
N ALA A 116 -4.40 -7.22 -0.18
CA ALA A 116 -4.35 -7.05 1.27
C ALA A 116 -5.00 -5.77 1.78
N ALA A 117 -4.70 -4.59 1.22
CA ALA A 117 -5.03 -3.32 1.85
C ALA A 117 -6.53 -2.97 1.84
N CYS A 118 -7.27 -3.41 0.80
CA CYS A 118 -8.66 -3.05 0.61
C CYS A 118 -9.55 -4.29 0.42
N TYR A 119 -10.74 -4.25 1.02
CA TYR A 119 -11.81 -5.20 0.78
C TYR A 119 -13.14 -4.46 0.63
N ALA A 120 -13.87 -4.71 -0.46
CA ALA A 120 -15.17 -4.08 -0.74
C ALA A 120 -15.16 -2.54 -0.57
N ARG A 121 -14.09 -1.86 -1.00
CA ARG A 121 -13.85 -0.40 -0.86
C ARG A 121 -13.64 0.10 0.58
N VAL A 122 -13.38 -0.79 1.52
CA VAL A 122 -13.06 -0.46 2.92
C VAL A 122 -11.61 -0.87 3.22
N VAL A 123 -10.96 -0.13 4.11
CA VAL A 123 -9.63 -0.48 4.61
C VAL A 123 -9.68 -1.77 5.41
N VAL A 124 -8.65 -2.60 5.26
CA VAL A 124 -8.46 -3.82 6.05
C VAL A 124 -7.61 -3.49 7.28
N SER A 125 -7.83 -4.19 8.41
CA SER A 125 -7.05 -3.98 9.63
C SER A 125 -5.57 -4.33 9.40
N LYS A 126 -4.63 -3.64 10.07
CA LYS A 126 -3.19 -3.94 9.95
C LYS A 126 -2.86 -5.43 10.17
N PRO A 127 -3.36 -6.11 11.22
CA PRO A 127 -3.12 -7.54 11.42
C PRO A 127 -3.60 -8.40 10.23
N ASP A 128 -4.77 -8.10 9.67
CA ASP A 128 -5.32 -8.85 8.54
C ASP A 128 -4.57 -8.56 7.24
N ILE A 129 -4.09 -7.32 7.03
CA ILE A 129 -3.20 -6.98 5.91
C ILE A 129 -1.93 -7.84 5.97
N ILE A 130 -1.28 -7.89 7.13
CA ILE A 130 -0.05 -8.68 7.33
C ILE A 130 -0.32 -10.16 7.06
N LYS A 131 -1.42 -10.69 7.58
CA LYS A 131 -1.83 -12.09 7.36
C LYS A 131 -2.10 -12.38 5.88
N ALA A 132 -2.76 -11.48 5.16
CA ALA A 132 -3.04 -11.63 3.74
C ALA A 132 -1.75 -11.67 2.90
N LEU A 133 -0.79 -10.78 3.21
CA LEU A 133 0.52 -10.74 2.55
C LEU A 133 1.36 -12.00 2.84
N GLN A 134 1.26 -12.58 4.04
CA GLN A 134 2.00 -13.80 4.39
C GLN A 134 1.44 -15.06 3.73
N THR A 135 0.13 -15.12 3.53
CA THR A 135 -0.57 -16.33 3.07
C THR A 135 -0.83 -16.34 1.56
N GLY A 136 -0.55 -15.23 0.86
CA GLY A 136 -0.93 -15.05 -0.55
C GLY A 136 -2.44 -15.15 -0.80
N THR A 137 -3.23 -15.15 0.27
CA THR A 137 -4.68 -15.35 0.25
C THR A 137 -5.33 -14.02 0.62
N LYS A 138 -6.30 -13.57 -0.20
CA LYS A 138 -7.07 -12.36 0.10
C LYS A 138 -7.64 -12.44 1.52
N PRO A 139 -7.69 -11.33 2.28
CA PRO A 139 -8.27 -11.34 3.62
C PRO A 139 -9.69 -11.88 3.53
N ALA A 140 -9.89 -13.08 4.09
CA ALA A 140 -11.20 -13.67 4.23
C ALA A 140 -11.96 -12.86 5.27
N ASN A 141 -13.10 -12.32 4.84
CA ASN A 141 -14.18 -11.72 5.62
C ASN A 141 -14.13 -12.14 7.11
N GLN A 142 -13.68 -11.25 8.00
CA GLN A 142 -13.88 -11.45 9.43
C GLN A 142 -15.33 -11.14 9.79
N LYS A 143 -16.21 -12.13 9.59
CA LYS A 143 -17.34 -12.41 10.50
C LYS A 143 -17.97 -13.76 10.16
N ASN A 144 -17.75 -14.72 11.04
CA ASN A 144 -18.62 -15.87 11.20
C ASN A 144 -19.92 -15.35 11.84
N ASP A 145 -20.91 -14.98 11.04
CA ASP A 145 -22.30 -14.85 11.50
C ASP A 145 -23.14 -15.79 10.64
N ASN A 146 -23.16 -17.06 11.02
CA ASN A 146 -24.17 -18.02 10.58
C ASN A 146 -25.17 -18.18 11.72
N PRO A 147 -26.39 -17.64 11.64
CA PRO A 147 -27.51 -18.26 12.31
C PRO A 147 -28.17 -19.25 11.34
N VAL A 148 -28.45 -20.42 11.90
CA VAL A 148 -29.26 -21.53 11.38
C VAL A 148 -30.44 -21.06 10.52
#